data_AF-A0A2I1GLK9-F1
#
_entry.id   AF-A0A2I1GLK9-F1
#
_cell.length_a   1.000
_cell.length_b   1.000
_cell.length_c   1.000
_cell.angle_alpha   90.00
_cell.angle_beta   90.00
_cell.angle_gamma   90.00
#
_symmetry.space_group_name_H-M   'P 1'
#
loop_
_entity.id
_entity.type
_entity.pdbx_description
1 polymer ?
#
loop_
_entity_poly.entity_id
_entity_poly.type
_entity_poly.pdbx_seq_one_letter_code
_entity_poly.pdbx_strand_id
1 'polypeptide(L)'
;MTEVDVEQIYKAYEEINNASDNTPEIKRSYEILIAGAHGSSNCKRLAAQFIPRFFGKFPEYYETALDALFDLCEDTDINVRLTVIKYMPNVVKEFDKFAVRIADALVQLLENGNQNLLYMDHGSNYIQDFSYKRYFNRNCTGNCCS
;
A
#
# COMPACT_ATOMS: atom_id res chain seq x y z
N MET A 1 18.09 -5.52 16.59
CA MET A 1 17.85 -5.54 15.14
C MET A 1 18.71 -4.45 14.52
N THR A 2 19.50 -4.78 13.49
CA THR A 2 20.16 -3.77 12.65
C THR A 2 19.07 -3.00 11.91
N GLU A 3 19.13 -1.67 11.97
CA GLU A 3 18.20 -0.78 11.26
C GLU A 3 18.32 -0.99 9.75
N VAL A 4 17.19 -1.08 9.05
CA VAL A 4 17.18 -1.24 7.59
C VAL A 4 17.48 0.10 6.94
N ASP A 5 18.53 0.12 6.13
CA ASP A 5 18.96 1.30 5.38
C ASP A 5 18.45 1.30 3.92
N VAL A 6 18.67 2.42 3.23
CA VAL A 6 18.23 2.63 1.85
C VAL A 6 18.92 1.69 0.86
N GLU A 7 20.19 1.35 1.08
CA GLU A 7 20.97 0.49 0.20
C GLU A 7 20.43 -0.94 0.23
N GLN A 8 20.09 -1.43 1.42
CA GLN A 8 19.47 -2.74 1.62
C GLN A 8 18.12 -2.85 0.89
N ILE A 9 17.31 -1.79 0.92
CA ILE A 9 16.01 -1.77 0.23
C ILE A 9 16.19 -1.82 -1.30
N TYR A 10 17.13 -1.05 -1.86
CA TYR A 10 17.40 -1.11 -3.30
C TYR A 10 17.93 -2.47 -3.73
N LYS A 11 18.87 -3.04 -2.97
CA LYS A 11 19.40 -4.37 -3.25
C LYS A 11 18.29 -5.43 -3.22
N ALA A 12 17.44 -5.40 -2.19
CA ALA A 12 16.31 -6.31 -2.09
C ALA A 12 15.33 -6.16 -3.26
N TYR A 13 15.05 -4.93 -3.68
CA TYR A 13 14.22 -4.65 -4.86
C TYR A 13 14.82 -5.28 -6.13
N GLU A 14 16.12 -5.12 -6.37
CA GLU A 14 16.78 -5.67 -7.56
C GLU A 14 16.76 -7.20 -7.58
N GLU A 15 17.02 -7.83 -6.43
CA GLU A 15 16.96 -9.29 -6.26
C GLU A 15 15.58 -9.82 -6.63
N ILE A 16 14.51 -9.24 -6.09
CA ILE A 16 13.12 -9.67 -6.37
C ILE A 16 12.72 -9.39 -7.83
N ASN A 17 13.18 -8.27 -8.39
CA ASN A 17 12.84 -7.87 -9.75
C ASN A 17 13.51 -8.77 -10.80
N ASN A 18 14.72 -9.26 -10.52
CA ASN A 18 15.47 -10.14 -11.42
C ASN A 18 15.18 -11.64 -11.18
N ALA A 19 14.46 -11.97 -10.11
CA ALA A 19 14.12 -13.35 -9.79
C ALA A 19 12.97 -13.91 -10.64
N SER A 20 13.21 -15.08 -11.21
CA SER A 20 12.19 -15.91 -11.88
C SER A 20 11.33 -16.71 -10.89
N ASP A 21 11.93 -17.12 -9.76
CA ASP A 21 11.30 -17.96 -8.74
C ASP A 21 11.42 -17.34 -7.35
N ASN A 22 10.48 -17.67 -6.46
CA ASN A 22 10.44 -17.16 -5.08
C ASN A 22 11.22 -18.05 -4.12
N THR A 23 12.55 -18.08 -4.27
CA THR A 23 13.43 -18.84 -3.36
C THR A 23 13.43 -18.25 -1.94
N PRO A 24 13.90 -18.99 -0.92
CA PRO A 24 13.98 -18.47 0.45
C PRO A 24 14.76 -17.14 0.55
N GLU A 25 15.79 -16.95 -0.26
CA GLU A 25 16.58 -15.71 -0.33
C GLU A 25 15.73 -14.56 -0.84
N ILE A 26 14.95 -14.76 -1.92
CA ILE A 26 14.06 -13.75 -2.49
C ILE A 26 12.93 -13.39 -1.53
N LYS A 27 12.41 -14.36 -0.77
CA LYS A 27 11.45 -14.10 0.30
C LYS A 27 12.04 -13.22 1.39
N ARG A 28 13.29 -13.47 1.79
CA ARG A 28 14.02 -12.63 2.75
C ARG A 28 14.24 -11.21 2.22
N SER A 29 14.48 -11.05 0.92
CA SER A 29 14.53 -9.72 0.29
C SER A 29 13.18 -9.00 0.42
N TYR A 30 12.05 -9.71 0.27
CA TYR A 30 10.73 -9.11 0.49
C TYR A 30 10.50 -8.71 1.96
N GLU A 31 10.97 -9.52 2.92
CA GLU A 31 10.96 -9.16 4.35
C GLU A 31 11.75 -7.87 4.63
N ILE A 32 12.88 -7.65 3.94
CA ILE A 32 13.66 -6.40 4.05
C ILE A 32 12.84 -5.21 3.55
N LEU A 33 12.10 -5.36 2.44
CA LEU A 33 11.23 -4.30 1.95
C LEU A 33 10.12 -3.96 2.96
N ILE A 34 9.50 -4.97 3.57
CA ILE A 34 8.49 -4.79 4.62
C ILE A 34 9.09 -4.09 5.83
N ALA A 35 10.26 -4.55 6.31
CA ALA A 35 10.95 -3.94 7.45
C ALA A 35 11.33 -2.45 7.19
N GLY A 36 11.55 -2.08 5.92
CA GLY A 36 11.76 -0.68 5.51
C GLY A 36 10.62 0.27 5.89
N ALA A 37 9.40 -0.24 6.11
CA ALA A 37 8.26 0.54 6.59
C ALA A 37 8.46 1.14 7.99
N HIS A 38 9.39 0.59 8.77
CA HIS A 38 9.72 1.07 10.11
C HIS A 38 11.11 1.73 10.18
N GLY A 39 11.75 1.97 9.04
CA GLY A 39 13.06 2.63 8.96
C GLY A 39 12.97 4.17 8.92
N SER A 40 14.03 4.78 8.38
CA SER A 40 14.08 6.23 8.14
C SER A 40 12.99 6.71 7.15
N SER A 41 12.71 8.02 7.11
CA SER A 41 11.75 8.62 6.16
C SER A 41 12.04 8.24 4.68
N ASN A 42 13.30 8.09 4.30
CA ASN A 42 13.67 7.61 2.97
C ASN A 42 13.36 6.13 2.77
N CYS A 43 13.63 5.29 3.77
CA CYS A 43 13.28 3.86 3.75
C CYS A 43 11.77 3.68 3.61
N LYS A 44 10.98 4.42 4.38
CA LYS A 44 9.52 4.39 4.35
C LYS A 44 8.94 4.75 2.98
N ARG A 45 9.49 5.79 2.34
CA ARG A 45 9.08 6.17 0.97
C ARG A 45 9.33 5.05 -0.04
N LEU A 46 10.48 4.36 0.06
CA LEU A 46 10.80 3.24 -0.82
C LEU A 46 9.93 2.02 -0.53
N ALA A 47 9.74 1.69 0.75
CA ALA A 47 8.87 0.60 1.19
C ALA A 47 7.43 0.79 0.68
N ALA A 48 6.88 2.01 0.84
CA ALA A 48 5.57 2.39 0.32
C ALA A 48 5.40 2.17 -1.18
N GLN A 49 6.49 2.27 -1.96
CA GLN A 49 6.48 2.03 -3.40
C GLN A 49 6.67 0.55 -3.76
N PHE A 50 7.58 -0.15 -3.09
CA PHE A 50 8.02 -1.48 -3.50
C PHE A 50 7.21 -2.62 -2.91
N ILE A 51 6.67 -2.49 -1.70
CA ILE A 51 5.79 -3.50 -1.10
C ILE A 51 4.58 -3.77 -2.02
N PRO A 52 3.80 -2.76 -2.47
CA PRO A 52 2.63 -2.98 -3.32
C PRO A 52 2.97 -3.63 -4.67
N ARG A 53 4.17 -3.39 -5.19
CA ARG A 53 4.61 -3.87 -6.51
C ARG A 53 4.84 -5.38 -6.55
N PHE A 54 5.36 -5.95 -5.47
CA PHE A 54 5.65 -7.39 -5.41
C PHE A 54 4.66 -8.15 -4.54
N PHE A 55 3.63 -7.48 -4.03
CA PHE A 55 2.63 -8.05 -3.14
C PHE A 55 2.13 -9.39 -3.66
N GLY A 56 1.66 -9.46 -4.90
CA GLY A 56 1.12 -10.68 -5.49
C GLY A 56 2.08 -11.86 -5.62
N LYS A 57 3.41 -11.62 -5.63
CA LYS A 57 4.41 -12.69 -5.67
C LYS A 57 4.48 -13.47 -4.35
N PHE A 58 4.10 -12.89 -3.22
CA PHE A 58 4.39 -13.47 -1.90
C PHE A 58 3.15 -13.61 -1.00
N PRO A 59 2.28 -14.59 -1.27
CA PRO A 59 1.03 -14.78 -0.53
C PRO A 59 1.18 -15.04 0.97
N GLU A 60 2.29 -15.64 1.39
CA GLU A 60 2.58 -15.90 2.80
C GLU A 60 2.84 -14.64 3.63
N TYR A 61 3.15 -13.51 2.99
CA TYR A 61 3.41 -12.23 3.65
C TYR A 61 2.27 -11.23 3.47
N TYR A 62 1.12 -11.62 2.91
CA TYR A 62 0.03 -10.69 2.65
C TYR A 62 -0.42 -9.89 3.87
N GLU A 63 -0.63 -10.54 5.01
CA GLU A 63 -1.07 -9.85 6.23
C GLU A 63 0.00 -8.89 6.74
N THR A 64 1.25 -9.36 6.89
CA THR A 64 2.37 -8.51 7.34
C THR A 64 2.63 -7.33 6.41
N ALA A 65 2.52 -7.54 5.09
CA ALA A 65 2.70 -6.48 4.11
C ALA A 65 1.55 -5.47 4.12
N LEU A 66 0.30 -5.91 4.35
CA LEU A 66 -0.84 -5.01 4.48
C LEU A 66 -0.74 -4.17 5.76
N ASP A 67 -0.39 -4.79 6.88
CA ASP A 67 -0.22 -4.09 8.15
C ASP A 67 0.86 -3.00 8.02
N ALA A 68 2.01 -3.33 7.40
CA ALA A 68 3.06 -2.35 7.12
C ALA A 68 2.59 -1.20 6.20
N LEU A 69 1.74 -1.49 5.20
CA LEU A 69 1.16 -0.45 4.34
C LEU A 69 0.16 0.43 5.08
N PHE A 70 -0.62 -0.12 6.00
CA PHE A 70 -1.52 0.65 6.85
C PHE A 70 -0.77 1.56 7.82
N ASP A 71 0.31 1.05 8.44
CA ASP A 71 1.18 1.87 9.29
C ASP A 71 1.77 3.06 8.51
N LEU A 72 2.22 2.84 7.26
CA LEU A 72 2.72 3.91 6.40
C LEU A 72 1.64 4.90 5.96
N CYS A 73 0.39 4.46 5.89
CA CYS A 73 -0.76 5.29 5.58
C CYS A 73 -1.09 6.28 6.71
N GLU A 74 -0.70 5.95 7.94
CA GLU A 74 -0.84 6.77 9.14
C GLU A 74 0.46 7.52 9.50
N ASP A 75 1.50 7.43 8.66
CA ASP A 75 2.80 8.05 8.92
C ASP A 75 2.69 9.58 9.10
N THR A 76 3.56 10.15 9.93
CA THR A 76 3.56 11.60 10.18
C THR A 76 4.01 12.41 8.95
N ASP A 77 4.86 11.84 8.09
CA ASP A 77 5.30 12.44 6.83
C ASP A 77 4.23 12.30 5.74
N ILE A 78 3.67 13.44 5.31
CA ILE A 78 2.64 13.47 4.26
C ILE A 78 3.12 12.84 2.94
N ASN A 79 4.40 12.94 2.62
CA ASN A 79 4.94 12.37 1.38
C ASN A 79 4.93 10.84 1.42
N VAL A 80 5.13 10.24 2.60
CA VAL A 80 5.00 8.80 2.80
C VAL A 80 3.55 8.40 2.58
N ARG A 81 2.60 9.08 3.24
CA ARG A 81 1.16 8.80 3.10
C ARG A 81 0.69 8.88 1.63
N LEU A 82 1.04 9.97 0.93
CA LEU A 82 0.70 10.15 -0.48
C LEU A 82 1.32 9.06 -1.37
N THR A 83 2.53 8.63 -1.07
CA THR A 83 3.20 7.55 -1.82
C THR A 83 2.45 6.24 -1.67
N VAL A 84 2.10 5.84 -0.44
CA VAL A 84 1.35 4.60 -0.21
C VAL A 84 0.05 4.64 -0.99
N ILE A 85 -0.72 5.71 -0.87
CA ILE A 85 -2.05 5.84 -1.48
C ILE A 85 -1.96 5.79 -3.02
N LYS A 86 -0.89 6.32 -3.60
CA LYS A 86 -0.62 6.23 -5.03
C LYS A 86 -0.38 4.78 -5.50
N TYR A 87 0.30 3.96 -4.71
CA TYR A 87 0.72 2.61 -5.12
C TYR A 87 -0.18 1.48 -4.59
N MET A 88 -0.95 1.71 -3.52
CA MET A 88 -1.87 0.73 -2.94
C MET A 88 -2.92 0.19 -3.93
N PRO A 89 -3.42 0.95 -4.93
CA PRO A 89 -4.31 0.41 -5.95
C PRO A 89 -3.73 -0.76 -6.75
N ASN A 90 -2.41 -0.91 -6.82
CA ASN A 90 -1.78 -2.07 -7.46
C ASN A 90 -2.13 -3.38 -6.72
N VAL A 91 -2.26 -3.33 -5.40
CA VAL A 91 -2.69 -4.48 -4.58
C VAL A 91 -4.15 -4.81 -4.86
N VAL A 92 -5.01 -3.79 -4.91
CA VAL A 92 -6.46 -3.95 -5.06
C VAL A 92 -6.83 -4.52 -6.44
N LYS A 93 -6.13 -4.10 -7.50
CA LYS A 93 -6.37 -4.60 -8.87
C LYS A 93 -6.12 -6.10 -9.01
N GLU A 94 -5.22 -6.65 -8.21
CA GLU A 94 -4.84 -8.07 -8.27
C GLU A 94 -5.64 -8.93 -7.28
N PHE A 95 -6.16 -8.35 -6.19
CA PHE A 95 -6.75 -9.10 -5.08
C PHE A 95 -8.04 -8.47 -4.53
N ASP A 96 -9.19 -8.85 -5.09
CA ASP A 96 -10.52 -8.40 -4.64
C ASP A 96 -10.77 -8.65 -3.14
N LYS A 97 -10.20 -9.74 -2.58
CA LYS A 97 -10.34 -10.07 -1.15
C LYS A 97 -9.78 -9.00 -0.21
N PHE A 98 -8.81 -8.21 -0.66
CA PHE A 98 -8.22 -7.12 0.12
C PHE A 98 -8.81 -5.76 -0.20
N ALA A 99 -9.58 -5.64 -1.29
CA ALA A 99 -10.18 -4.40 -1.74
C ALA A 99 -11.03 -3.72 -0.66
N VAL A 100 -11.83 -4.51 0.06
CA VAL A 100 -12.71 -4.02 1.15
C VAL A 100 -11.88 -3.43 2.29
N ARG A 101 -10.86 -4.16 2.78
CA ARG A 101 -9.98 -3.72 3.87
C ARG A 101 -9.20 -2.47 3.49
N ILE A 102 -8.59 -2.47 2.31
CA ILE A 102 -7.84 -1.33 1.77
C ILE A 102 -8.73 -0.10 1.65
N ALA A 103 -9.92 -0.23 1.06
CA ALA A 103 -10.79 0.91 0.90
C ALA A 103 -11.40 1.40 2.22
N ASP A 104 -11.60 0.53 3.22
CA ASP A 104 -12.05 0.99 4.54
C ASP A 104 -10.94 1.79 5.25
N ALA A 105 -9.67 1.37 5.15
CA ALA A 105 -8.55 2.14 5.66
C ALA A 105 -8.42 3.51 4.96
N LEU A 106 -8.55 3.54 3.63
CA LEU A 106 -8.51 4.80 2.86
C LEU A 106 -9.66 5.75 3.23
N VAL A 107 -10.87 5.23 3.45
CA VAL A 107 -12.01 6.05 3.89
C VAL A 107 -11.78 6.61 5.29
N GLN A 108 -11.30 5.80 6.24
CA GLN A 108 -10.99 6.26 7.60
C GLN A 108 -9.92 7.37 7.58
N LEU A 109 -8.90 7.25 6.74
CA LEU A 109 -7.87 8.30 6.58
C LEU A 109 -8.45 9.63 6.06
N LEU A 110 -9.44 9.57 5.16
CA LEU A 110 -10.12 10.75 4.63
C LEU A 110 -11.04 11.39 5.67
N GLU A 111 -11.79 10.58 6.42
CA GLU A 111 -12.74 11.03 7.45
C GLU A 111 -12.03 11.65 8.66
N ASN A 112 -10.84 11.16 9.01
CA ASN A 112 -10.03 11.66 10.14
C ASN A 112 -9.39 13.06 9.89
N GLY A 113 -9.84 13.80 8.87
CA GLY A 113 -9.47 15.21 8.71
C GLY A 113 -8.10 15.46 8.11
N ASN A 114 -7.46 14.46 7.50
CA ASN A 114 -6.27 14.64 6.66
C ASN A 114 -6.64 15.31 5.32
N GLN A 115 -7.26 16.49 5.39
CA GLN A 115 -7.78 17.27 4.25
C GLN A 115 -6.71 17.59 3.19
N ASN A 116 -5.42 17.52 3.54
CA ASN A 116 -4.30 17.76 2.62
C ASN A 116 -4.19 16.72 1.50
N LEU A 117 -4.85 15.57 1.62
CA LEU A 117 -4.88 14.55 0.57
C LEU A 117 -5.68 14.97 -0.67
N LEU A 118 -6.65 15.88 -0.49
CA LEU A 118 -7.55 16.35 -1.56
C LEU A 118 -6.93 17.48 -2.41
N TYR A 119 -5.85 18.11 -1.94
CA TYR A 119 -5.33 19.35 -2.54
C TYR A 119 -4.04 19.19 -3.35
N MET A 120 -3.36 18.04 -3.33
CA MET A 120 -2.05 17.89 -3.96
C MET A 120 -1.96 16.92 -5.14
N ASP A 121 -3.05 16.27 -5.52
CA ASP A 121 -3.03 15.40 -6.70
C ASP A 121 -4.00 15.90 -7.77
N HIS A 122 -3.48 16.70 -8.70
CA HIS A 122 -4.14 16.96 -9.98
C HIS A 122 -4.31 15.66 -10.83
N GLY A 123 -3.94 14.48 -10.31
CA GLY A 123 -4.10 13.16 -10.92
C GLY A 123 -4.91 12.10 -10.13
N SER A 124 -5.36 12.32 -8.89
CA SER A 124 -6.14 11.31 -8.13
C SER A 124 -7.64 11.46 -8.36
N ASN A 125 -8.07 11.22 -9.59
CA ASN A 125 -9.45 10.78 -9.81
C ASN A 125 -9.72 9.43 -9.13
N TYR A 126 -8.70 8.66 -8.73
CA TYR A 126 -8.84 7.32 -8.20
C TYR A 126 -9.39 7.23 -6.77
N ILE A 127 -8.96 8.09 -5.86
CA ILE A 127 -9.46 8.05 -4.46
C ILE A 127 -10.93 8.48 -4.44
N GLN A 128 -11.27 9.52 -5.22
CA GLN A 128 -12.66 9.90 -5.43
C GLN A 128 -13.43 8.78 -6.13
N ASP A 129 -12.94 8.17 -7.22
CA ASP A 129 -13.66 7.11 -7.93
C ASP A 129 -13.83 5.83 -7.09
N PHE A 130 -12.86 5.46 -6.23
CA PHE A 130 -12.98 4.31 -5.32
C PHE A 130 -13.95 4.57 -4.16
N SER A 131 -13.84 5.75 -3.53
CA SER A 131 -14.76 6.18 -2.47
C SER A 131 -16.17 6.45 -3.01
N TYR A 132 -16.32 7.03 -4.21
CA TYR A 132 -17.62 7.28 -4.86
C TYR A 132 -18.26 5.98 -5.35
N LYS A 133 -17.53 5.07 -6.02
CA LYS A 133 -18.07 3.75 -6.38
C LYS A 133 -18.54 2.99 -5.15
N ARG A 134 -17.82 3.06 -4.02
CA ARG A 134 -18.23 2.40 -2.77
C ARG A 134 -19.36 3.13 -2.04
N TYR A 135 -19.39 4.46 -2.02
CA TYR A 135 -20.51 5.23 -1.48
C TYR A 135 -21.79 4.94 -2.27
N PHE A 136 -21.70 4.80 -3.59
CA PHE A 136 -22.81 4.39 -4.43
C PHE A 136 -23.20 2.92 -4.17
N ASN A 137 -22.25 1.99 -4.11
CA ASN A 137 -22.55 0.57 -3.89
C ASN A 137 -23.07 0.26 -2.47
N ARG A 138 -22.62 0.97 -1.42
CA ARG A 138 -23.16 0.85 -0.05
C ARG A 138 -24.57 1.45 0.10
N ASN A 139 -24.91 2.47 -0.68
CA ASN A 139 -26.24 3.10 -0.64
C ASN A 139 -27.23 2.51 -1.65
N CYS A 140 -26.78 1.75 -2.65
CA CYS A 140 -27.63 1.08 -3.63
C CYS A 140 -27.98 -0.38 -3.27
N THR A 141 -27.45 -0.95 -2.19
CA THR A 141 -27.89 -2.27 -1.67
C THR A 141 -29.16 -2.19 -0.83
N GLY A 142 -29.78 -1.03 -0.69
CA GLY A 142 -31.14 -0.84 -0.17
C GLY A 142 -32.05 -0.28 -1.26
N ASN A 143 -32.90 -1.14 -1.83
CA ASN A 143 -33.96 -0.83 -2.81
C ASN A 143 -33.48 -0.34 -4.19
N CYS A 144 -33.18 -1.28 -5.09
CA CYS A 144 -33.59 -1.23 -6.50
C CYS A 144 -33.25 -2.56 -7.18
N CYS A 145 -33.94 -3.63 -6.76
CA CYS A 145 -34.24 -4.74 -7.64
C CYS A 145 -35.75 -4.72 -7.85
N SER A 146 -36.18 -4.14 -8.97
CA SER A 146 -37.47 -4.39 -9.61
C SER A 146 -37.16 -4.88 -11.01
#